data_AF-A0A3P3VP17-F1
#
_entry.id   AF-A0A3P3VP17-F1
#
_cell.length_a   1.000
_cell.length_b   1.000
_cell.length_c   1.000
_cell.angle_alpha   90.00
_cell.angle_beta   90.00
_cell.angle_gamma   90.00
#
_symmetry.space_group_name_H-M   'P 1'
#
loop_
_entity.id
_entity.type
_entity.pdbx_description
1 polymer ?
#
loop_
_entity_poly.entity_id
_entity_poly.type
_entity_poly.pdbx_seq_one_letter_code
_entity_poly.pdbx_strand_id
1 'polypeptide(L)'
;MQQGLRVCVIAVGCWWAATTYYGAPEGVSGEGAVSSSALLGKPLPDFNQIADVGEKKRRFFDFLYPFIVEQNRQIAETRSRLLALREKEPNDRELRWLSDLARKYRVNWEVEEASAVPPQVMDELLMRVDQIPPSLVMAQAANESAWGTSRFARQGNNLFGQWCFKPGCGIVPASRPEGKSYEVRRFKSVAGSVAGYFHNINSQPSYHELRELRRGFRRVGRGHEASEWLAEGLLAYSSRGEDYVREIQAMIRTNQLAEYDYGVLGSTGVARKDADSKEG
;
A
#
# COMPACT_ATOMS: atom_id res chain seq x y z
N MET A 1 -49.21 16.07 -42.02
CA MET A 1 -49.09 15.45 -40.69
C MET A 1 -48.06 14.33 -40.77
N GLN A 2 -47.30 14.16 -39.69
CA GLN A 2 -46.21 13.20 -39.47
C GLN A 2 -44.84 13.51 -40.13
N GLN A 3 -44.05 14.27 -39.36
CA GLN A 3 -42.61 14.35 -39.48
C GLN A 3 -41.98 13.04 -38.95
N GLY A 4 -41.10 12.42 -39.76
CA GLY A 4 -40.29 11.27 -39.35
C GLY A 4 -38.99 11.74 -38.73
N LEU A 5 -38.86 11.54 -37.41
CA LEU A 5 -37.66 11.82 -36.63
C LEU A 5 -36.54 10.84 -37.04
N ARG A 6 -35.52 11.33 -37.74
CA ARG A 6 -34.29 10.56 -38.02
C ARG A 6 -33.40 10.60 -36.78
N VAL A 7 -33.39 9.51 -36.01
CA VAL A 7 -32.42 9.30 -34.93
C VAL A 7 -31.05 9.06 -35.57
N CYS A 8 -30.13 9.99 -35.33
CA CYS A 8 -28.73 9.86 -35.70
C CYS A 8 -28.06 8.99 -34.63
N VAL A 9 -27.77 7.73 -34.96
CA VAL A 9 -26.95 6.85 -34.12
C VAL A 9 -25.50 7.31 -34.26
N ILE A 10 -25.04 8.11 -33.31
CA ILE A 10 -23.61 8.40 -33.17
C ILE A 10 -22.96 7.13 -32.62
N ALA A 11 -22.30 6.38 -33.49
CA ALA A 11 -21.39 5.32 -33.09
C ALA A 11 -20.22 5.94 -32.34
N VAL A 12 -20.26 5.90 -31.01
CA VAL A 12 -19.09 6.18 -30.18
C VAL A 12 -18.16 4.99 -30.32
N GLY A 13 -17.23 5.09 -31.27
CA GLY A 13 -16.12 4.15 -31.41
C GLY A 13 -15.34 4.11 -30.10
N CYS A 14 -15.46 3.00 -29.39
CA CYS A 14 -14.67 2.71 -28.20
C CYS A 14 -13.24 2.40 -28.67
N TRP A 15 -12.42 3.44 -28.78
CA TRP A 15 -10.98 3.28 -28.96
C TRP A 15 -10.45 2.65 -27.67
N TRP A 16 -10.10 1.37 -27.74
CA TRP A 16 -9.22 0.71 -26.78
C TRP A 16 -7.86 1.40 -26.82
N ALA A 17 -7.70 2.49 -26.07
CA ALA A 17 -6.40 3.01 -25.70
C ALA A 17 -5.89 2.13 -24.55
N ALA A 18 -5.18 1.07 -24.93
CA ALA A 18 -4.22 0.45 -24.04
C ALA A 18 -3.17 1.51 -23.63
N THR A 19 -2.74 1.43 -22.37
CA THR A 19 -1.42 1.88 -21.90
C THR A 19 -1.25 3.36 -21.54
N THR A 20 -1.72 3.75 -20.34
CA THR A 20 -0.98 4.66 -19.45
C THR A 20 -1.32 4.32 -18.00
N TYR A 21 -0.60 3.37 -17.39
CA TYR A 21 -0.78 3.08 -15.97
C TYR A 21 0.35 2.26 -15.38
N TYR A 22 1.15 2.87 -14.50
CA TYR A 22 2.31 2.29 -13.81
C TYR A 22 3.06 1.26 -14.68
N GLY A 23 3.54 1.70 -15.84
CA GLY A 23 4.45 0.88 -16.63
C GLY A 23 5.71 0.64 -15.82
N ALA A 24 6.05 -0.63 -15.61
CA ALA A 24 7.46 -0.98 -15.44
C ALA A 24 8.19 -0.38 -16.65
N PRO A 25 9.27 0.40 -16.46
CA PRO A 25 9.87 1.07 -17.57
C PRO A 25 10.48 0.02 -18.51
N GLU A 26 9.97 -0.05 -19.73
CA GLU A 26 10.68 -0.72 -20.82
C GLU A 26 11.95 0.09 -21.08
N GLY A 27 13.11 -0.49 -20.76
CA GLY A 27 14.41 0.07 -21.10
C GLY A 27 15.27 0.67 -19.99
N VAL A 28 15.04 0.36 -18.70
CA VAL A 28 16.04 0.71 -17.66
C VAL A 28 17.09 -0.38 -17.56
N SER A 29 18.21 -0.15 -18.24
CA SER A 29 19.49 -0.76 -17.91
C SER A 29 19.85 -0.43 -16.45
N GLY A 30 19.64 -1.38 -15.56
CA GLY A 30 20.62 -1.81 -14.54
C GLY A 30 21.11 -0.84 -13.46
N GLU A 31 20.69 0.42 -13.38
CA GLU A 31 21.19 1.35 -12.36
C GLU A 31 20.05 1.91 -11.50
N GLY A 32 19.86 1.34 -10.30
CA GLY A 32 19.00 1.92 -9.26
C GLY A 32 18.03 0.95 -8.57
N ALA A 33 17.78 -0.23 -9.12
CA ALA A 33 16.96 -1.25 -8.44
C ALA A 33 17.76 -1.84 -7.27
N VAL A 34 17.54 -1.34 -6.06
CA VAL A 34 18.08 -1.95 -4.84
C VAL A 34 17.55 -3.39 -4.79
N SER A 35 18.44 -4.38 -4.91
CA SER A 35 18.06 -5.79 -4.90
C SER A 35 17.23 -6.12 -3.65
N SER A 36 16.18 -6.94 -3.80
CA SER A 36 15.34 -7.40 -2.69
C SER A 36 16.16 -8.00 -1.54
N SER A 37 17.30 -8.63 -1.86
CA SER A 37 18.26 -9.15 -0.86
C SER A 37 18.93 -8.03 -0.04
N ALA A 38 19.27 -6.90 -0.68
CA ALA A 38 19.89 -5.76 -0.04
C ALA A 38 18.92 -4.99 0.88
N LEU A 39 17.60 -5.11 0.68
CA LEU A 39 16.60 -4.54 1.59
C LEU A 39 16.32 -5.43 2.80
N LEU A 40 16.32 -6.76 2.64
CA LEU A 40 15.96 -7.69 3.72
C LEU A 40 16.86 -7.58 4.96
N GLY A 41 18.12 -7.17 4.80
CA GLY A 41 19.10 -7.03 5.88
C GLY A 41 19.32 -5.61 6.41
N LYS A 42 18.67 -4.58 5.85
CA LYS A 42 18.90 -3.19 6.28
C LYS A 42 18.25 -2.92 7.65
N PRO A 43 19.04 -2.60 8.70
CA PRO A 43 18.49 -2.26 10.00
C PRO A 43 17.83 -0.89 9.97
N LEU A 44 16.88 -0.66 10.88
CA LEU A 44 16.28 0.67 11.09
C LEU A 44 17.36 1.63 11.64
N PRO A 45 17.60 2.80 11.02
CA PRO A 45 18.50 3.81 11.56
C PRO A 45 18.00 4.33 12.91
N ASP A 46 18.93 4.73 13.79
CA ASP A 46 18.56 5.40 15.04
C ASP A 46 18.23 6.88 14.79
N PHE A 47 16.99 7.13 14.37
CA PHE A 47 16.49 8.48 14.09
C PHE A 47 16.46 9.40 15.33
N ASN A 48 16.68 8.90 16.56
CA ASN A 48 16.83 9.76 17.74
C ASN A 48 18.11 10.59 17.72
N GLN A 49 19.13 10.15 16.98
CA GLN A 49 20.42 10.85 16.91
C GLN A 49 20.38 12.07 15.97
N ILE A 50 19.27 12.28 15.25
CA ILE A 50 19.08 13.40 14.34
C ILE A 50 18.31 14.50 15.08
N ALA A 51 18.98 15.59 15.40
CA ALA A 51 18.37 16.72 16.12
C ALA A 51 17.42 17.53 15.22
N ASP A 52 17.84 17.82 13.99
CA ASP A 52 17.04 18.59 13.04
C ASP A 52 15.80 17.79 12.59
N VAL A 53 14.62 18.39 12.77
CA VAL A 53 13.34 17.72 12.50
C VAL A 53 13.14 17.53 11.00
N GLY A 54 13.50 18.52 10.18
CA GLY A 54 13.37 18.43 8.72
C GLY A 54 14.21 17.29 8.16
N GLU A 55 15.47 17.20 8.57
CA GLU A 55 16.39 16.15 8.17
C GLU A 55 15.93 14.78 8.66
N LYS A 56 15.45 14.66 9.90
CA LYS A 56 14.91 13.40 10.42
C LYS A 56 13.77 12.87 9.56
N LYS A 57 12.81 13.73 9.21
CA LYS A 57 11.67 13.37 8.36
C LYS A 57 12.15 12.93 6.97
N ARG A 58 13.06 13.69 6.35
CA ARG A 58 13.64 13.34 5.04
C ARG A 58 14.33 11.98 5.07
N ARG A 59 15.24 11.77 6.02
CA ARG A 59 15.98 10.49 6.17
C ARG A 59 15.05 9.32 6.45
N PHE A 60 13.97 9.53 7.21
CA PHE A 60 12.97 8.52 7.46
C PHE A 60 12.27 8.09 6.17
N PHE A 61 11.83 9.04 5.34
CA PHE A 61 11.19 8.75 4.06
C PHE A 61 12.16 8.13 3.06
N ASP A 62 13.37 8.65 2.91
CA ASP A 62 14.40 8.10 2.03
C ASP A 62 14.74 6.64 2.39
N PHE A 63 14.79 6.35 3.70
CA PHE A 63 14.99 4.99 4.17
C PHE A 63 13.80 4.08 3.85
N LEU A 64 12.57 4.54 4.07
CA LEU A 64 11.37 3.72 3.96
C LEU A 64 10.94 3.49 2.49
N TYR A 65 11.09 4.48 1.63
CA TYR A 65 10.61 4.45 0.24
C TYR A 65 10.99 3.19 -0.55
N PRO A 66 12.27 2.75 -0.58
CA PRO A 66 12.63 1.58 -1.37
C PRO A 66 11.93 0.29 -0.91
N PHE A 67 11.58 0.16 0.39
CA PHE A 67 10.81 -0.98 0.88
C PHE A 67 9.36 -0.96 0.37
N ILE A 68 8.76 0.22 0.29
CA ILE A 68 7.40 0.41 -0.23
C ILE A 68 7.37 0.10 -1.73
N VAL A 69 8.33 0.63 -2.50
CA VAL A 69 8.45 0.39 -3.94
C VAL A 69 8.60 -1.10 -4.21
N GLU A 70 9.49 -1.79 -3.50
CA GLU A 70 9.69 -3.23 -3.66
C GLU A 70 8.44 -4.04 -3.31
N GLN A 71 7.73 -3.69 -2.24
CA GLN A 71 6.50 -4.37 -1.87
C GLN A 71 5.37 -4.15 -2.90
N ASN A 72 5.26 -2.93 -3.43
CA ASN A 72 4.33 -2.63 -4.52
C ASN A 72 4.68 -3.36 -5.82
N ARG A 73 5.97 -3.52 -6.13
CA ARG A 73 6.44 -4.29 -7.29
C ARG A 73 5.99 -5.76 -7.19
N GLN A 74 6.21 -6.41 -6.04
CA GLN A 74 5.77 -7.79 -5.82
C GLN A 74 4.24 -7.96 -5.92
N ILE A 75 3.48 -6.98 -5.44
CA ILE A 75 2.01 -6.98 -5.58
C ILE A 75 1.60 -6.80 -7.04
N ALA A 76 2.26 -5.90 -7.79
CA ALA A 76 2.00 -5.69 -9.20
C ALA A 76 2.27 -6.97 -10.02
N GLU A 77 3.36 -7.69 -9.74
CA GLU A 77 3.65 -8.98 -10.38
C GLU A 77 2.57 -10.03 -10.11
N THR A 78 2.14 -10.12 -8.84
CA THR A 78 1.04 -11.01 -8.43
C THR A 78 -0.26 -10.65 -9.16
N ARG A 79 -0.55 -9.35 -9.28
CA ARG A 79 -1.72 -8.82 -9.98
C ARG A 79 -1.66 -9.10 -11.48
N SER A 80 -0.52 -8.90 -12.13
CA SER A 80 -0.34 -9.21 -13.56
C SER A 80 -0.60 -10.69 -13.83
N ARG A 81 -0.14 -11.58 -12.94
CA ARG A 81 -0.46 -13.01 -13.03
C ARG A 81 -1.96 -13.28 -12.88
N LEU A 82 -2.65 -12.60 -11.95
CA LEU A 82 -4.12 -12.71 -11.82
C LEU A 82 -4.84 -12.28 -13.09
N LEU A 83 -4.46 -11.14 -13.68
CA LEU A 83 -5.06 -10.66 -14.92
C LEU A 83 -4.86 -11.65 -16.06
N ALA A 84 -3.66 -12.21 -16.21
CA ALA A 84 -3.40 -13.23 -17.22
C ALA A 84 -4.23 -14.52 -17.00
N LEU A 85 -4.49 -14.89 -15.74
CA LEU A 85 -5.30 -16.06 -15.39
C LEU A 85 -6.81 -15.82 -15.54
N ARG A 86 -7.27 -14.56 -15.55
CA ARG A 86 -8.68 -14.24 -15.77
C ARG A 86 -9.12 -14.53 -17.22
N GLU A 87 -8.19 -14.44 -18.17
CA GLU A 87 -8.48 -14.58 -19.60
C GLU A 87 -8.33 -16.02 -20.12
N LYS A 88 -8.13 -17.01 -19.23
CA LYS A 88 -7.97 -18.43 -19.62
C LYS A 88 -8.46 -19.39 -18.53
N GLU A 89 -8.61 -20.65 -18.91
CA GLU A 89 -8.83 -21.74 -17.95
C GLU A 89 -7.50 -22.10 -17.24
N PRO A 90 -7.42 -22.00 -15.91
CA PRO A 90 -6.21 -22.33 -15.17
C PRO A 90 -5.96 -23.85 -15.11
N ASN A 91 -4.70 -24.28 -15.23
CA ASN A 91 -4.33 -25.67 -14.94
C ASN A 91 -4.25 -25.94 -13.42
N ASP A 92 -4.08 -27.21 -13.02
CA ASP A 92 -4.02 -27.61 -11.60
C ASP A 92 -3.00 -26.83 -10.75
N ARG A 93 -1.84 -26.49 -11.32
CA ARG A 93 -0.81 -25.71 -10.60
C ARG A 93 -1.27 -24.27 -10.40
N GLU A 94 -1.95 -23.70 -11.39
CA GLU A 94 -2.51 -22.35 -11.32
C GLU A 94 -3.72 -22.29 -10.39
N LEU A 95 -4.60 -23.30 -10.38
CA LEU A 95 -5.69 -23.45 -9.43
C LEU A 95 -5.17 -23.52 -7.98
N ARG A 96 -4.14 -24.35 -7.72
CA ARG A 96 -3.49 -24.38 -6.40
C ARG A 96 -2.92 -23.02 -6.00
N TRP A 97 -2.25 -22.35 -6.93
CA TRP A 97 -1.71 -21.01 -6.66
C TRP A 97 -2.81 -19.98 -6.35
N LEU A 98 -3.91 -19.99 -7.09
CA LEU A 98 -5.06 -19.12 -6.82
C LEU A 98 -5.68 -19.46 -5.46
N SER A 99 -5.77 -20.74 -5.09
CA SER A 99 -6.36 -21.19 -3.82
C SER A 99 -5.52 -20.70 -2.64
N ASP A 100 -4.20 -20.83 -2.74
CA ASP A 100 -3.26 -20.30 -1.77
C ASP A 100 -3.33 -18.77 -1.69
N LEU A 101 -3.52 -18.10 -2.82
CA LEU A 101 -3.68 -16.65 -2.87
C LEU A 101 -5.00 -16.20 -2.24
N ALA A 102 -6.11 -16.88 -2.51
CA ALA A 102 -7.40 -16.62 -1.89
C ALA A 102 -7.32 -16.78 -0.37
N ARG A 103 -6.70 -17.86 0.11
CA ARG A 103 -6.43 -18.07 1.54
C ARG A 103 -5.56 -16.96 2.12
N LYS A 104 -4.46 -16.61 1.44
CA LYS A 104 -3.55 -15.52 1.85
C LYS A 104 -4.32 -14.22 1.98
N TYR A 105 -5.11 -13.85 0.97
CA TYR A 105 -5.85 -12.58 0.97
C TYR A 105 -7.21 -12.66 1.66
N ARG A 106 -7.59 -13.79 2.27
CA ARG A 106 -8.86 -14.01 2.98
C ARG A 106 -10.11 -13.85 2.10
N VAL A 107 -10.00 -14.25 0.83
CA VAL A 107 -11.13 -14.39 -0.09
C VAL A 107 -11.78 -15.74 0.19
N ASN A 108 -13.11 -15.75 0.38
CA ASN A 108 -13.82 -17.00 0.61
C ASN A 108 -13.88 -17.78 -0.71
N TRP A 109 -13.21 -18.91 -0.77
CA TRP A 109 -13.26 -19.81 -1.91
C TRP A 109 -13.18 -21.26 -1.44
N GLU A 110 -14.31 -21.95 -1.55
CA GLU A 110 -14.42 -23.38 -1.26
C GLU A 110 -13.93 -24.16 -2.48
N VAL A 111 -12.67 -24.61 -2.39
CA VAL A 111 -11.94 -25.20 -3.53
C VAL A 111 -12.37 -26.64 -3.80
N GLU A 112 -12.93 -27.33 -2.80
CA GLU A 112 -13.29 -28.75 -2.88
C GLU A 112 -14.36 -29.06 -3.94
N GLU A 113 -15.17 -28.07 -4.34
CA GLU A 113 -16.22 -28.23 -5.36
C GLU A 113 -15.87 -27.58 -6.71
N ALA A 114 -14.74 -26.88 -6.81
CA ALA A 114 -14.49 -25.96 -7.91
C ALA A 114 -13.55 -26.54 -8.98
N SER A 115 -14.12 -26.99 -10.11
CA SER A 115 -13.35 -27.33 -11.34
C SER A 115 -12.79 -26.09 -12.05
N ALA A 116 -13.30 -24.90 -11.70
CA ALA A 116 -12.95 -23.61 -12.28
C ALA A 116 -13.03 -22.51 -11.21
N VAL A 117 -12.44 -21.35 -11.49
CA VAL A 117 -12.42 -20.21 -10.56
C VAL A 117 -13.71 -19.39 -10.73
N PRO A 118 -14.53 -19.21 -9.69
CA PRO A 118 -15.72 -18.37 -9.81
C PRO A 118 -15.36 -16.92 -10.17
N PRO A 119 -16.10 -16.25 -11.07
CA PRO A 119 -15.82 -14.85 -11.44
C PRO A 119 -15.73 -13.91 -10.23
N GLN A 120 -16.57 -14.12 -9.22
CA GLN A 120 -16.59 -13.32 -7.99
C GLN A 120 -15.30 -13.48 -7.17
N VAL A 121 -14.73 -14.68 -7.12
CA VAL A 121 -13.45 -14.94 -6.46
C VAL A 121 -12.32 -14.22 -7.18
N MET A 122 -12.32 -14.25 -8.52
CA MET A 122 -11.33 -13.54 -9.34
C MET A 122 -11.43 -12.01 -9.16
N ASP A 123 -12.65 -11.46 -9.19
CA ASP A 123 -12.88 -10.02 -8.99
C ASP A 123 -12.47 -9.57 -7.58
N GLU A 124 -12.75 -10.38 -6.57
CA GLU A 124 -12.35 -10.08 -5.19
C GLU A 124 -10.83 -10.16 -5.01
N LEU A 125 -10.17 -11.16 -5.60
CA LEU A 125 -8.71 -11.23 -5.66
C LEU A 125 -8.12 -10.00 -6.35
N LEU A 126 -8.68 -9.56 -7.48
CA LEU A 126 -8.26 -8.35 -8.17
C LEU A 126 -8.61 -7.05 -7.42
N MET A 127 -9.51 -7.07 -6.45
CA MET A 127 -9.73 -5.91 -5.55
C MET A 127 -8.69 -5.88 -4.42
N ARG A 128 -8.36 -7.06 -3.87
CA ARG A 128 -7.44 -7.21 -2.73
C ARG A 128 -5.96 -7.14 -3.14
N VAL A 129 -5.58 -7.76 -4.25
CA VAL A 129 -4.19 -7.80 -4.75
C VAL A 129 -3.90 -6.55 -5.57
N ASP A 130 -3.70 -5.44 -4.85
CA ASP A 130 -3.44 -4.16 -5.49
C ASP A 130 -2.45 -3.30 -4.67
N GLN A 131 -1.73 -2.45 -5.39
CA GLN A 131 -0.72 -1.55 -4.86
C GLN A 131 -1.32 -0.55 -3.86
N ILE A 132 -0.52 -0.03 -2.96
CA ILE A 132 -0.92 1.05 -2.04
C ILE A 132 -0.05 2.27 -2.35
N PRO A 133 -0.63 3.48 -2.53
CA PRO A 133 0.15 4.69 -2.80
C PRO A 133 1.25 4.90 -1.74
N PRO A 134 2.53 5.04 -2.14
CA PRO A 134 3.63 5.28 -1.23
C PRO A 134 3.39 6.38 -0.19
N SER A 135 2.76 7.48 -0.59
CA SER A 135 2.47 8.60 0.30
C SER A 135 1.59 8.22 1.50
N LEU A 136 0.56 7.40 1.28
CA LEU A 136 -0.31 6.88 2.34
C LEU A 136 0.47 6.01 3.31
N VAL A 137 1.30 5.11 2.78
CA VAL A 137 2.13 4.20 3.59
C VAL A 137 3.14 5.00 4.42
N MET A 138 3.77 6.00 3.83
CA MET A 138 4.73 6.88 4.50
C MET A 138 4.10 7.70 5.62
N ALA A 139 2.93 8.30 5.37
CA ALA A 139 2.21 9.07 6.38
C ALA A 139 1.83 8.18 7.57
N GLN A 140 1.25 7.00 7.33
CA GLN A 140 0.92 6.06 8.39
C GLN A 140 2.18 5.59 9.13
N ALA A 141 3.25 5.20 8.42
CA ALA A 141 4.48 4.77 9.08
C ALA A 141 5.06 5.88 9.97
N ALA A 142 5.10 7.13 9.50
CA ALA A 142 5.61 8.26 10.27
C ALA A 142 4.77 8.50 11.53
N ASN A 143 3.43 8.46 11.39
CA ASN A 143 2.50 8.63 12.50
C ASN A 143 2.65 7.53 13.56
N GLU A 144 2.58 6.26 13.13
CA GLU A 144 2.59 5.08 14.02
C GLU A 144 3.95 4.85 14.71
N SER A 145 5.04 5.25 14.06
CA SER A 145 6.40 5.01 14.56
C SER A 145 7.05 6.23 15.20
N ALA A 146 6.36 7.37 15.26
CA ALA A 146 6.94 8.67 15.59
C ALA A 146 8.24 8.90 14.79
N TRP A 147 8.15 8.82 13.46
CA TRP A 147 9.31 8.99 12.56
C TRP A 147 10.44 7.96 12.83
N GLY A 148 10.07 6.72 13.16
CA GLY A 148 10.99 5.62 13.44
C GLY A 148 11.59 5.62 14.85
N THR A 149 11.25 6.58 15.70
CA THR A 149 11.86 6.73 17.04
C THR A 149 11.16 5.91 18.13
N SER A 150 9.93 5.44 17.90
CA SER A 150 9.17 4.72 18.91
C SER A 150 9.88 3.45 19.41
N ARG A 151 9.60 3.05 20.65
CA ARG A 151 10.15 1.81 21.22
C ARG A 151 9.84 0.60 20.35
N PHE A 152 8.62 0.52 19.82
CA PHE A 152 8.18 -0.60 18.99
C PHE A 152 8.83 -0.60 17.60
N ALA A 153 9.10 0.58 17.02
CA ALA A 153 9.88 0.70 15.80
C ALA A 153 11.32 0.23 16.02
N ARG A 154 12.02 0.80 17.00
CA ARG A 154 13.45 0.52 17.25
C ARG A 154 13.72 -0.91 17.72
N GLN A 155 12.91 -1.41 18.64
CA GLN A 155 13.14 -2.75 19.19
C GLN A 155 12.44 -3.83 18.38
N GLY A 156 11.30 -3.51 17.75
CA GLY A 156 10.43 -4.49 17.10
C GLY A 156 10.42 -4.43 15.57
N ASN A 157 11.13 -3.49 14.95
CA ASN A 157 10.98 -3.11 13.54
C ASN A 157 9.51 -2.83 13.16
N ASN A 158 8.64 -2.49 14.11
CA ASN A 158 7.21 -2.34 13.86
C ASN A 158 6.88 -0.87 13.60
N LEU A 159 6.92 -0.48 12.33
CA LEU A 159 6.68 0.90 11.90
C LEU A 159 5.20 1.28 11.84
N PHE A 160 4.30 0.32 12.00
CA PHE A 160 2.86 0.49 11.73
C PHE A 160 1.99 0.14 12.94
N GLY A 161 2.60 -0.09 14.11
CA GLY A 161 1.87 -0.45 15.32
C GLY A 161 1.12 -1.78 15.24
N GLN A 162 1.50 -2.71 14.36
CA GLN A 162 0.74 -3.95 14.10
C GLN A 162 0.67 -4.86 15.32
N TRP A 163 -0.55 -5.31 15.67
CA TRP A 163 -0.80 -6.16 16.82
C TRP A 163 -0.63 -7.65 16.47
N CYS A 164 -0.35 -8.46 17.48
CA CYS A 164 -0.43 -9.91 17.40
C CYS A 164 -0.98 -10.47 18.72
N PHE A 165 -1.59 -11.65 18.66
CA PHE A 165 -2.43 -12.17 19.76
C PHE A 165 -1.93 -13.49 20.35
N LYS A 166 -0.75 -13.94 19.92
CA LYS A 166 -0.08 -15.13 20.48
C LYS A 166 0.97 -14.66 21.49
N PRO A 167 0.96 -15.13 22.74
CA PRO A 167 2.02 -14.78 23.70
C PRO A 167 3.43 -14.99 23.13
N GLY A 168 4.30 -14.00 23.30
CA GLY A 168 5.68 -14.00 22.80
C GLY A 168 5.84 -13.66 21.31
N CYS A 169 4.79 -13.20 20.63
CA CYS A 169 4.87 -12.78 19.23
C CYS A 169 5.48 -11.38 19.04
N GLY A 170 5.64 -10.61 20.11
CA GLY A 170 5.97 -9.20 20.03
C GLY A 170 6.53 -8.59 21.31
N ILE A 171 6.19 -7.33 21.52
CA ILE A 171 6.58 -6.51 22.67
C ILE A 171 5.30 -6.17 23.42
N VAL A 172 5.27 -6.49 24.72
CA VAL A 172 4.13 -6.18 25.59
C VAL A 172 4.02 -4.65 25.77
N PRO A 173 2.87 -4.03 25.46
CA PRO A 173 2.63 -2.62 25.78
C PRO A 173 2.65 -2.39 27.28
N ALA A 174 3.27 -1.29 27.73
CA ALA A 174 3.33 -0.96 29.15
C ALA A 174 1.94 -0.69 29.75
N SER A 175 1.03 -0.17 28.94
CA SER A 175 -0.36 0.15 29.30
C SER A 175 -1.36 -0.97 29.01
N ARG A 176 -0.91 -2.19 28.69
CA ARG A 176 -1.82 -3.29 28.37
C ARG A 176 -2.62 -3.67 29.63
N PRO A 177 -3.97 -3.59 29.62
CA PRO A 177 -4.79 -3.95 30.76
C PRO A 177 -4.61 -5.43 31.16
N GLU A 178 -4.84 -5.72 32.43
CA GLU A 178 -4.84 -7.09 32.94
C GLU A 178 -5.85 -7.97 32.17
N GLY A 179 -5.49 -9.24 31.99
CA GLY A 179 -6.32 -10.21 31.25
C GLY A 179 -6.29 -10.06 29.72
N LYS A 180 -5.62 -9.05 29.15
CA LYS A 180 -5.42 -8.94 27.70
C LYS A 180 -4.13 -9.65 27.28
N SER A 181 -4.18 -10.36 26.15
CA SER A 181 -3.06 -11.15 25.61
C SER A 181 -2.38 -10.55 24.37
N TYR A 182 -2.85 -9.40 23.87
CA TYR A 182 -2.26 -8.77 22.70
C TYR A 182 -0.85 -8.23 22.96
N GLU A 183 -0.01 -8.22 21.95
CA GLU A 183 1.34 -7.65 21.93
C GLU A 183 1.52 -6.82 20.65
N VAL A 184 2.48 -5.89 20.65
CA VAL A 184 2.89 -5.20 19.42
C VAL A 184 3.90 -6.07 18.71
N ARG A 185 3.55 -6.57 17.52
CA ARG A 185 4.30 -7.57 16.79
C ARG A 185 5.77 -7.18 16.62
N ARG A 186 6.66 -8.15 16.79
CA ARG A 186 8.08 -8.03 16.45
C ARG A 186 8.32 -8.58 15.05
N PHE A 187 8.97 -7.81 14.20
CA PHE A 187 9.38 -8.20 12.87
C PHE A 187 10.89 -8.47 12.81
N LYS A 188 11.27 -9.47 12.02
CA LYS A 188 12.68 -9.79 11.76
C LYS A 188 13.41 -8.66 11.04
N SER A 189 12.70 -7.87 10.23
CA SER A 189 13.24 -6.75 9.46
C SER A 189 12.16 -5.70 9.18
N VAL A 190 12.59 -4.50 8.79
CA VAL A 190 11.70 -3.42 8.31
C VAL A 190 10.90 -3.88 7.10
N ALA A 191 11.53 -4.58 6.15
CA ALA A 191 10.85 -5.19 5.01
C ALA A 191 9.68 -6.09 5.44
N GLY A 192 9.88 -6.91 6.48
CA GLY A 192 8.82 -7.75 7.04
C GLY A 192 7.67 -6.94 7.65
N SER A 193 7.95 -5.79 8.26
CA SER A 193 6.92 -4.90 8.81
C SER A 193 6.09 -4.26 7.70
N VAL A 194 6.75 -3.75 6.66
CA VAL A 194 6.10 -3.19 5.47
C VAL A 194 5.22 -4.25 4.80
N ALA A 195 5.76 -5.45 4.54
CA ALA A 195 4.99 -6.56 3.96
C ALA A 195 3.76 -6.93 4.81
N GLY A 196 3.91 -6.95 6.15
CA GLY A 196 2.80 -7.19 7.07
C GLY A 196 1.71 -6.13 6.99
N TYR A 197 2.09 -4.85 6.95
CA TYR A 197 1.15 -3.74 6.82
C TYR A 197 0.40 -3.80 5.48
N PHE A 198 1.11 -3.99 4.37
CA PHE A 198 0.50 -4.13 3.05
C PHE A 198 -0.50 -5.29 3.01
N HIS A 199 -0.11 -6.44 3.58
CA HIS A 199 -0.99 -7.58 3.66
C HIS A 199 -2.26 -7.26 4.46
N ASN A 200 -2.13 -6.62 5.63
CA ASN A 200 -3.27 -6.23 6.46
C ASN A 200 -4.26 -5.31 5.71
N ILE A 201 -3.78 -4.21 5.12
CA ILE A 201 -4.63 -3.28 4.36
C ILE A 201 -5.33 -3.98 3.20
N ASN A 202 -4.63 -4.91 2.53
CA ASN A 202 -5.16 -5.61 1.38
C ASN A 202 -6.07 -6.80 1.70
N SER A 203 -6.03 -7.37 2.91
CA SER A 203 -6.80 -8.59 3.24
C SER A 203 -7.90 -8.40 4.27
N GLN A 204 -7.81 -7.41 5.15
CA GLN A 204 -8.75 -7.35 6.27
C GLN A 204 -10.10 -6.77 5.85
N PRO A 205 -11.23 -7.36 6.32
CA PRO A 205 -12.57 -6.86 6.00
C PRO A 205 -12.77 -5.38 6.37
N SER A 206 -12.15 -4.93 7.46
CA SER A 206 -12.20 -3.55 7.95
C SER A 206 -11.70 -2.50 6.95
N TYR A 207 -10.92 -2.90 5.93
CA TYR A 207 -10.38 -2.01 4.90
C TYR A 207 -11.08 -2.18 3.55
N HIS A 208 -12.29 -2.75 3.52
CA HIS A 208 -13.06 -2.91 2.28
C HIS A 208 -13.30 -1.56 1.59
N GLU A 209 -13.73 -0.54 2.33
CA GLU A 209 -13.98 0.80 1.80
C GLU A 209 -12.73 1.42 1.16
N LEU A 210 -11.56 1.30 1.81
CA LEU A 210 -10.29 1.73 1.23
C LEU A 210 -10.03 1.06 -0.12
N ARG A 211 -10.27 -0.26 -0.22
CA ARG A 211 -10.06 -1.01 -1.46
C ARG A 211 -11.07 -0.61 -2.55
N GLU A 212 -12.29 -0.28 -2.18
CA GLU A 212 -13.31 0.23 -3.10
C GLU A 212 -12.93 1.60 -3.69
N LEU A 213 -12.52 2.54 -2.83
CA LEU A 213 -12.00 3.84 -3.26
C LEU A 213 -10.81 3.65 -4.22
N ARG A 214 -9.84 2.82 -3.83
CA ARG A 214 -8.67 2.50 -4.66
C ARG A 214 -9.05 1.93 -6.02
N ARG A 215 -10.01 0.99 -6.05
CA ARG A 215 -10.53 0.42 -7.29
C ARG A 215 -11.18 1.50 -8.17
N GLY A 216 -11.92 2.43 -7.57
CA GLY A 216 -12.49 3.60 -8.24
C GLY A 216 -11.44 4.46 -8.95
N PHE A 217 -10.41 4.90 -8.20
CA PHE A 217 -9.29 5.69 -8.76
C PHE A 217 -8.56 4.93 -9.87
N ARG A 218 -8.30 3.63 -9.68
CA ARG A 218 -7.66 2.77 -10.69
C ARG A 218 -8.44 2.73 -12.00
N ARG A 219 -9.78 2.64 -11.95
CA ARG A 219 -10.62 2.57 -13.16
C ARG A 219 -10.55 3.82 -14.03
N VAL A 220 -10.16 4.97 -13.48
CA VAL A 220 -10.28 6.29 -14.16
C VAL A 220 -8.95 6.98 -14.48
N GLY A 221 -7.80 6.28 -14.51
CA GLY A 221 -6.52 6.97 -14.80
C GLY A 221 -5.77 7.57 -13.60
N ARG A 222 -6.40 7.67 -12.43
CA ARG A 222 -5.96 8.56 -11.33
C ARG A 222 -5.48 7.84 -10.07
N GLY A 223 -4.96 6.63 -10.19
CA GLY A 223 -4.45 5.86 -9.04
C GLY A 223 -3.37 6.58 -8.21
N HIS A 224 -2.56 7.43 -8.85
CA HIS A 224 -1.52 8.23 -8.19
C HIS A 224 -2.06 9.42 -7.39
N GLU A 225 -3.30 9.87 -7.66
CA GLU A 225 -3.97 10.96 -6.93
C GLU A 225 -4.81 10.43 -5.77
N ALA A 226 -4.86 9.11 -5.58
CA ALA A 226 -5.81 8.47 -4.68
C ALA A 226 -5.45 8.68 -3.21
N SER A 227 -4.18 8.93 -2.88
CA SER A 227 -3.63 8.76 -1.53
C SER A 227 -4.37 9.49 -0.42
N GLU A 228 -4.63 10.78 -0.60
CA GLU A 228 -5.37 11.59 0.39
C GLU A 228 -6.82 11.09 0.56
N TRP A 229 -7.45 10.65 -0.53
CA TRP A 229 -8.80 10.10 -0.54
C TRP A 229 -8.87 8.69 0.06
N LEU A 230 -7.85 7.86 -0.15
CA LEU A 230 -7.78 6.52 0.44
C LEU A 230 -7.69 6.55 1.96
N ALA A 231 -7.23 7.67 2.55
CA ALA A 231 -7.20 7.84 3.99
C ALA A 231 -8.61 7.77 4.61
N GLU A 232 -9.67 8.14 3.89
CA GLU A 232 -11.06 8.03 4.36
C GLU A 232 -11.43 6.57 4.69
N GLY A 233 -10.86 5.60 3.95
CA GLY A 233 -11.04 4.17 4.21
C GLY A 233 -10.26 3.63 5.42
N LEU A 234 -9.60 4.47 6.21
CA LEU A 234 -8.80 4.10 7.39
C LEU A 234 -9.55 4.29 8.72
N LEU A 235 -10.85 4.56 8.73
CA LEU A 235 -11.63 4.75 9.97
C LEU A 235 -11.43 3.60 10.98
N ALA A 236 -11.36 2.36 10.51
CA ALA A 236 -11.16 1.18 11.35
C ALA A 236 -9.70 0.92 11.75
N TYR A 237 -8.74 1.71 11.26
CA TYR A 237 -7.32 1.54 11.58
C TYR A 237 -7.01 1.99 13.01
N SER A 238 -7.69 3.04 13.49
CA SER A 238 -7.45 3.65 14.79
C SER A 238 -8.75 3.88 15.53
N SER A 239 -8.74 3.70 16.86
CA SER A 239 -9.90 4.05 17.70
C SER A 239 -10.23 5.54 17.68
N ARG A 240 -9.33 6.38 17.16
CA ARG A 240 -9.54 7.82 16.95
C ARG A 240 -10.43 8.11 15.74
N GLY A 241 -10.73 7.13 14.88
CA GLY A 241 -11.65 7.28 13.76
C GLY A 241 -11.26 8.44 12.83
N GLU A 242 -12.16 9.39 12.62
CA GLU A 242 -11.93 10.52 11.71
C GLU A 242 -10.76 11.42 12.10
N ASP A 243 -10.45 11.58 13.39
CA ASP A 243 -9.29 12.38 13.81
C ASP A 243 -7.99 11.79 13.28
N TYR A 244 -7.92 10.46 13.19
CA TYR A 244 -6.79 9.76 12.58
C TYR A 244 -6.73 10.04 11.07
N VAL A 245 -7.87 9.96 10.38
CA VAL A 245 -7.96 10.23 8.94
C VAL A 245 -7.45 11.65 8.62
N ARG A 246 -7.94 12.66 9.36
CA ARG A 246 -7.51 14.05 9.19
C ARG A 246 -6.01 14.23 9.42
N GLU A 247 -5.44 13.55 10.40
CA GLU A 247 -4.01 13.59 10.67
C GLU A 247 -3.19 12.98 9.53
N ILE A 248 -3.60 11.82 9.00
CA ILE A 248 -2.93 11.19 7.85
C ILE A 248 -2.99 12.09 6.62
N GLN A 249 -4.15 12.67 6.31
CA GLN A 249 -4.29 13.61 5.20
C GLN A 249 -3.41 14.86 5.39
N ALA A 250 -3.38 15.41 6.60
CA ALA A 250 -2.51 16.54 6.92
C ALA A 250 -1.02 16.19 6.76
N MET A 251 -0.60 14.99 7.18
CA MET A 251 0.78 14.52 6.98
C MET A 251 1.13 14.36 5.50
N ILE A 252 0.21 13.85 4.67
CA ILE A 252 0.40 13.77 3.21
C ILE A 252 0.63 15.17 2.62
N ARG A 253 -0.23 16.14 2.95
CA ARG A 253 -0.13 17.51 2.41
C ARG A 253 1.11 18.24 2.91
N THR A 254 1.33 18.27 4.23
CA THR A 254 2.41 19.07 4.85
C THR A 254 3.81 18.56 4.53
N ASN A 255 3.97 17.26 4.29
CA ASN A 255 5.25 16.67 3.91
C ASN A 255 5.34 16.42 2.39
N GLN A 256 4.38 16.93 1.60
CA GLN A 256 4.34 16.85 0.13
C GLN A 256 4.46 15.41 -0.40
N LEU A 257 3.90 14.44 0.32
CA LEU A 257 4.17 13.01 0.07
C LEU A 257 3.60 12.51 -1.26
N ALA A 258 2.63 13.20 -1.85
CA ALA A 258 2.06 12.84 -3.15
C ALA A 258 3.14 12.76 -4.26
N GLU A 259 4.29 13.43 -4.11
CA GLU A 259 5.41 13.32 -5.06
C GLU A 259 5.94 11.88 -5.19
N TYR A 260 5.85 11.07 -4.13
CA TYR A 260 6.32 9.68 -4.12
C TYR A 260 5.39 8.72 -4.86
N ASP A 261 4.16 9.13 -5.17
CA ASP A 261 3.16 8.30 -5.85
C ASP A 261 3.39 8.22 -7.37
N TYR A 262 4.14 9.15 -7.94
CA TYR A 262 4.42 9.23 -9.39
C TYR A 262 5.61 8.36 -9.85
N GLY A 263 6.26 7.62 -8.95
CA GLY A 263 7.27 6.62 -9.30
C GLY A 263 8.59 7.15 -9.91
N VAL A 264 8.78 8.46 -10.09
CA VAL A 264 9.99 9.04 -10.68
C VAL A 264 10.31 10.40 -10.05
N LEU A 265 11.18 10.43 -9.04
CA LEU A 265 12.09 11.56 -8.77
C LEU A 265 13.39 11.00 -8.19
N GLY A 266 14.16 10.34 -9.03
CA GLY A 266 15.44 9.73 -8.70
C GLY A 266 16.53 10.05 -9.69
N SER A 267 16.61 11.29 -10.21
CA SER A 267 17.80 11.77 -10.92
C SER A 267 17.80 13.30 -11.11
N THR A 268 17.60 14.06 -10.03
CA THR A 268 18.20 15.39 -9.83
C THR A 268 17.75 15.87 -8.47
N GLY A 269 18.70 16.24 -7.63
CA GLY A 269 18.40 17.03 -6.44
C GLY A 269 17.65 18.28 -6.87
N VAL A 270 16.33 18.27 -6.72
CA VAL A 270 15.58 19.50 -6.69
C VAL A 270 15.93 20.11 -5.34
N ALA A 271 16.71 21.19 -5.38
CA ALA A 271 16.86 22.09 -4.26
C ALA A 271 15.45 22.46 -3.79
N ARG A 272 14.99 21.80 -2.72
CA ARG A 272 13.83 22.26 -1.96
C ARG A 272 14.25 23.62 -1.43
N LYS A 273 13.64 24.69 -1.95
CA LYS A 273 13.73 26.01 -1.33
C LYS A 273 13.31 25.82 0.12
N ASP A 274 14.22 26.12 1.03
CA ASP A 274 13.95 26.24 2.44
C ASP A 274 12.67 27.07 2.59
N ALA A 275 11.65 26.45 3.18
CA ALA A 275 10.46 27.17 3.59
C ALA A 275 10.91 28.08 4.72
N ASP A 276 11.07 29.34 4.32
CA ASP A 276 11.37 30.51 5.11
C ASP A 276 10.70 30.41 6.49
N SER A 277 11.55 30.31 7.51
CA SER A 277 11.25 30.77 8.85
C SER A 277 10.68 32.20 8.75
N LYS A 278 9.36 32.34 8.90
CA LYS A 278 8.78 33.61 9.33
C LYS A 278 8.05 33.41 10.64
N GLU A 279 8.71 33.94 11.64
CA GLU A 279 8.21 34.50 12.88
C GLU A 279 6.76 35.01 12.79
N GLY A 280 6.01 34.72 13.85
CA GLY A 280 4.63 35.11 14.11
C GLY A 280 4.05 34.28 15.23
#